data_AF-A0A7W7T8U8-F1
#
_entry.id   AF-A0A7W7T8U8-F1
#
_cell.length_a   1.000
_cell.length_b   1.000
_cell.length_c   1.000
_cell.angle_alpha   90.00
_cell.angle_beta   90.00
_cell.angle_gamma   90.00
#
_symmetry.space_group_name_H-M   'P 1'
#
loop_
_entity.id
_entity.type
_entity.pdbx_description
1 polymer ?
#
loop_
_entity_poly.entity_id
_entity_poly.type
_entity_poly.pdbx_seq_one_letter_code
_entity_poly.pdbx_strand_id
1 'polypeptide(L)' 'MNGKVRELGQLMTVPEMLEALGGVSRDTFYKWRQTGKGPRCFPLPNGELRCRRADFVAWLESLYGAAA' A
#
# COMPACT_ATOMS: atom_id res chain seq x y z
N MET A 1 -11.24 -8.03 -22.41
CA MET A 1 -10.95 -8.64 -21.08
C MET A 1 -9.44 -8.68 -20.88
N ASN A 2 -8.81 -7.63 -20.33
CA ASN A 2 -7.36 -7.70 -19.96
C ASN A 2 -6.87 -6.61 -18.98
N GLY A 3 -7.74 -5.67 -18.56
CA GLY A 3 -7.36 -4.61 -17.62
C GLY A 3 -7.05 -5.14 -16.22
N LYS A 4 -7.92 -6.03 -15.69
CA LYS A 4 -7.78 -6.58 -14.34
C LYS A 4 -6.48 -7.37 -14.13
N VAL A 5 -5.98 -8.09 -15.13
CA VAL A 5 -4.74 -8.88 -15.02
C VAL A 5 -3.50 -7.96 -14.99
N ARG A 6 -3.50 -6.87 -15.77
CA ARG A 6 -2.45 -5.84 -15.70
C ARG A 6 -2.46 -5.10 -14.37
N GLU A 7 -3.64 -4.83 -13.81
CA GLU A 7 -3.77 -4.27 -12.45
C GLU A 7 -3.24 -5.21 -11.37
N LEU A 8 -3.43 -6.53 -11.52
CA LEU A 8 -2.82 -7.52 -10.63
C LEU A 8 -1.28 -7.55 -10.74
N GLY A 9 -0.73 -7.24 -11.92
CA GLY A 9 0.71 -7.02 -12.12
C GLY A 9 1.26 -5.74 -11.48
N GLN A 10 0.41 -4.90 -10.89
CA GLN A 10 0.79 -3.69 -10.16
C GLN A 10 0.51 -3.79 -8.65
N LEU A 11 0.34 -5.00 -8.12
CA LEU A 11 0.22 -5.19 -6.68
C LEU A 11 1.59 -5.08 -6.02
N MET A 12 1.63 -4.30 -4.95
CA MET A 12 2.78 -4.18 -4.06
C MET A 12 2.58 -5.06 -2.83
N THR A 13 3.65 -5.75 -2.44
CA THR A 13 3.81 -6.46 -1.19
C THR A 13 4.15 -5.50 -0.05
N VAL A 14 4.08 -5.96 1.21
CA VAL A 14 4.53 -5.17 2.37
C VAL A 14 6.00 -4.78 2.24
N PRO A 15 6.95 -5.69 1.96
CA PRO A 15 8.35 -5.31 1.75
C PRO A 15 8.55 -4.20 0.71
N GLU A 16 7.90 -4.29 -0.46
CA GLU A 16 8.02 -3.28 -1.52
C GLU A 16 7.46 -1.92 -1.08
N MET A 17 6.35 -1.91 -0.33
CA MET A 17 5.81 -0.67 0.23
C MET A 17 6.77 -0.03 1.24
N LEU A 18 7.41 -0.83 2.09
CA LEU A 18 8.37 -0.31 3.08
C LEU A 18 9.64 0.22 2.42
N GLU A 19 10.12 -0.46 1.38
CA GLU A 19 11.25 0.01 0.57
C GLU A 19 10.92 1.35 -0.11
N ALA A 20 9.74 1.45 -0.73
CA ALA A 20 9.27 2.68 -1.36
C ALA A 20 9.12 3.85 -0.37
N LEU A 21 8.85 3.56 0.91
CA LEU A 21 8.77 4.54 2.00
C LEU A 21 10.14 4.93 2.58
N GLY A 22 11.24 4.42 2.04
CA GLY A 22 12.59 4.70 2.55
C GLY A 22 12.96 3.86 3.77
N GLY A 23 12.40 2.65 3.92
CA GLY A 23 12.78 1.69 4.96
C GLY A 23 12.03 1.84 6.28
N VAL A 24 10.79 2.34 6.26
CA VAL A 24 9.92 2.38 7.45
C VAL A 24 9.77 0.99 8.07
N SER A 25 9.73 0.90 9.40
CA SER A 25 9.57 -0.39 10.08
C SER A 25 8.19 -1.01 9.84
N ARG A 26 8.14 -2.35 9.80
CA ARG A 26 6.89 -3.11 9.65
C ARG A 26 5.86 -2.72 10.71
N ASP A 27 6.27 -2.64 11.99
CA ASP A 27 5.39 -2.25 13.09
C ASP A 27 4.76 -0.88 12.90
N THR A 28 5.54 0.11 12.44
CA THR A 28 5.02 1.46 12.15
C THR A 28 3.98 1.41 11.04
N PHE A 29 4.26 0.69 9.97
CA PHE A 29 3.32 0.53 8.87
C PHE A 29 2.02 -0.16 9.30
N TYR A 30 2.10 -1.23 10.09
CA TYR A 30 0.91 -1.90 10.63
C TYR A 30 0.13 -1.00 11.59
N LYS A 31 0.82 -0.22 12.43
CA LYS A 31 0.17 0.78 13.30
C LYS A 31 -0.60 1.82 12.49
N TRP A 32 -0.05 2.33 11.39
CA TRP A 32 -0.78 3.24 10.50
C TRP A 32 -2.02 2.57 9.91
N ARG A 33 -1.92 1.32 9.46
CA ARG A 33 -3.08 0.59 8.94
C ARG A 33 -4.16 0.35 9.99
N GLN A 34 -3.79 -0.02 11.23
CA GLN A 34 -4.72 -0.20 12.34
C GLN A 34 -5.42 1.11 12.74
N THR A 35 -4.73 2.24 12.61
CA THR A 35 -5.27 3.56 12.92
C THR A 35 -5.95 4.24 11.72
N GLY A 36 -6.10 3.54 10.60
CA GLY A 36 -6.74 4.06 9.38
C GLY A 36 -5.90 5.10 8.61
N LYS A 37 -4.62 5.25 8.94
CA LYS A 37 -3.68 6.20 8.34
C LYS A 37 -2.77 5.58 7.26
N GLY A 38 -2.92 4.29 6.98
CA GLY A 38 -2.15 3.58 5.97
C GLY A 38 -2.86 3.46 4.62
N PRO A 39 -2.14 2.99 3.58
CA PRO A 39 -2.72 2.79 2.26
C PRO A 39 -3.78 1.69 2.26
N ARG A 40 -4.64 1.70 1.23
CA ARG A 40 -5.66 0.67 1.05
C ARG A 40 -5.01 -0.64 0.63
N CYS A 41 -5.05 -1.63 1.51
CA CYS A 41 -4.54 -2.96 1.23
C CYS A 41 -5.59 -4.03 1.52
N PHE A 42 -5.46 -5.18 0.87
CA PHE A 42 -6.35 -6.32 1.03
C PHE A 42 -5.54 -7.60 1.32
N PRO A 43 -6.05 -8.48 2.22
CA PRO A 43 -5.41 -9.75 2.49
C PRO A 43 -5.68 -10.75 1.35
N LEU A 44 -4.70 -11.59 1.08
CA LEU A 44 -4.82 -12.78 0.23
C LEU A 44 -5.23 -13.99 1.09
N PRO A 45 -5.70 -15.10 0.47
CA PRO A 45 -6.06 -16.32 1.19
C PRO A 45 -4.92 -16.94 2.01
N ASN A 46 -3.66 -16.65 1.65
CA ASN A 46 -2.47 -17.11 2.38
C ASN A 46 -2.05 -16.17 3.53
N GLY A 47 -2.83 -15.13 3.82
CA GLY A 47 -2.54 -14.13 4.86
C GLY A 47 -1.59 -13.02 4.44
N GLU A 48 -1.00 -13.09 3.25
CA GLU A 48 -0.17 -11.99 2.75
C GLU A 48 -1.02 -10.76 2.42
N LEU A 49 -0.44 -9.59 2.64
CA LEU A 49 -1.08 -8.33 2.29
C LEU A 49 -0.62 -7.84 0.92
N ARG A 50 -1.57 -7.36 0.12
CA ARG A 50 -1.31 -6.67 -1.16
C ARG A 50 -1.97 -5.31 -1.18
N CYS A 51 -1.31 -4.36 -1.83
CA CYS A 51 -1.81 -3.02 -2.10
C CYS A 51 -1.75 -2.79 -3.61
N ARG A 52 -2.74 -2.16 -4.23
CA ARG A 52 -2.55 -1.72 -5.62
C ARG A 52 -1.59 -0.54 -5.62
N ARG A 53 -0.63 -0.51 -6.55
CA ARG A 53 0.29 0.62 -6.69
C ARG A 53 -0.44 1.96 -6.81
N ALA A 54 -1.56 2.00 -7.53
CA ALA A 54 -2.39 3.21 -7.63
C ALA A 54 -2.98 3.65 -6.29
N ASP A 55 -3.47 2.73 -5.47
CA ASP A 55 -3.98 3.04 -4.12
C ASP A 55 -2.86 3.54 -3.20
N PHE A 56 -1.67 2.95 -3.32
CA PHE A 56 -0.49 3.39 -2.57
C PHE A 56 -0.06 4.81 -2.94
N VAL A 57 0.01 5.12 -4.24
CA VAL A 57 0.34 6.47 -4.74
C VAL A 57 -0.74 7.48 -4.32
N ALA A 58 -2.02 7.15 -4.49
CA ALA A 58 -3.11 8.04 -4.07
C ALA A 58 -3.07 8.37 -2.58
N TRP A 59 -2.66 7.42 -1.74
CA TRP A 59 -2.44 7.66 -0.31
C TRP A 59 -1.26 8.62 -0.06
N LEU A 60 -0.12 8.47 -0.76
CA LEU A 60 1.00 9.40 -0.65
C LEU A 60 0.62 10.82 -1.09
N GLU A 61 -0.09 10.95 -2.21
CA GLU A 61 -0.62 12.23 -2.69
C GLU A 61 -1.56 12.88 -1.66
N SER A 62 -2.43 12.08 -1.03
CA SER A 62 -3.30 12.57 0.05
C SER A 62 -2.51 13.06 1.27
N LEU A 63 -1.39 12.42 1.62
CA LEU A 63 -0.52 12.89 2.71
C LEU A 63 0.19 14.19 2.34
N TYR A 64 0.68 14.29 1.10
CA TYR A 64 1.34 15.49 0.60
C TYR A 64 0.37 16.67 0.54
N GLY A 65 -0.84 16.48 0.00
CA GLY A 65 -1.87 17.51 -0.08
C GLY A 65 -2.46 17.92 1.27
N ALA A 66 -2.45 17.05 2.27
CA ALA A 66 -2.84 17.41 3.64
C ALA A 66 -1.77 18.21 4.39
N ALA A 67 -0.53 18.22 3.90
CA ALA A 67 0.57 19.00 4.45
C ALA A 67 0.73 20.38 3.78
N ALA A 68 -0.07 20.68 2.74
CA ALA A 68 -0.07 21.93 1.99
C ALA A 68 -1.13 22.93 2.49
#